data_AF-A0A2K0U802-F1
#
_entry.id   AF-A0A2K0U802-F1
#
_cell.length_a   1.000
_cell.length_b   1.000
_cell.length_c   1.000
_cell.angle_alpha   90.00
_cell.angle_beta   90.00
_cell.angle_gamma   90.00
#
_symmetry.space_group_name_H-M   'P 1'
#
loop_
_entity.id
_entity.type
_entity.pdbx_description
1 polymer ?
#
loop_
_entity_poly.entity_id
_entity_poly.type
_entity_poly.pdbx_seq_one_letter_code
_entity_poly.pdbx_strand_id
1 'polypeptide(L)'
;MPSEKKKNDTQKEVIMLSYKDLQVKKGDPEWEDGIKCIKAYQSQATVLSLADQEEMRYLIQRLDYVIPPSAKKAPSSHKLMRAHKKSVQQGEAPSWPIFIILKTLYNRNLPEKYIHCIRGTFNTTVLSDHTEEYFAIDSTEPAEPAATEEDHPKSPWKDKVPGNKAKISKETKKRDASAFGIQDGSSSAIKRIKMMGAGNLFLPVTETNNQGRRDSFAPHAQLANAVSEQQTAKEGRYKRTIEKVKEMIDKKLEAMQDALEKKIEEKFAAAQEDLERKEKEKSEVQTKELQSVMSEAVKLHGEAVMRLAEIAWQRPAAPQDADV
;
A
#
# COMPACT_ATOMS: atom_id res chain seq x y z
N MET A 1 -21.72 -47.17 11.26
CA MET A 1 -20.62 -46.88 10.32
C MET A 1 -20.35 -45.39 10.38
N PRO A 2 -19.36 -44.92 11.17
CA PRO A 2 -18.99 -43.51 11.19
C PRO A 2 -18.23 -43.17 9.90
N SER A 3 -18.83 -42.35 9.04
CA SER A 3 -18.16 -41.83 7.86
C SER A 3 -17.07 -40.86 8.27
N GLU A 4 -15.82 -41.28 8.14
CA GLU A 4 -14.64 -40.41 8.22
C GLU A 4 -14.73 -39.38 7.09
N LYS A 5 -15.22 -38.18 7.43
CA LYS A 5 -15.13 -37.02 6.54
C LYS A 5 -13.65 -36.70 6.37
N LYS A 6 -13.07 -37.07 5.22
CA LYS A 6 -11.80 -36.51 4.74
C LYS A 6 -11.89 -34.99 4.85
N LYS A 7 -11.20 -34.41 5.84
CA LYS A 7 -10.88 -32.99 5.84
C LYS A 7 -9.96 -32.79 4.65
N ASN A 8 -10.50 -32.26 3.57
CA ASN A 8 -9.66 -31.65 2.54
C ASN A 8 -9.06 -30.42 3.22
N ASP A 9 -7.83 -30.56 3.71
CA ASP A 9 -6.99 -29.45 4.12
C ASP A 9 -6.58 -28.70 2.86
N THR A 10 -7.53 -27.97 2.29
CA THR A 10 -7.23 -26.93 1.31
C THR A 10 -6.44 -25.89 2.09
N GLN A 11 -5.11 -25.92 1.95
CA GLN A 11 -4.24 -24.87 2.46
C GLN A 11 -4.80 -23.54 1.98
N LYS A 12 -5.32 -22.77 2.92
CA LYS A 12 -5.94 -21.49 2.64
C LYS A 12 -4.82 -20.54 2.26
N GLU A 13 -4.86 -20.03 1.04
CA GLU A 13 -3.89 -19.05 0.57
C GLU A 13 -3.95 -17.80 1.47
N VAL A 14 -2.80 -17.42 2.01
CA VAL A 14 -2.66 -16.24 2.87
C VAL A 14 -1.76 -15.23 2.15
N ILE A 15 -2.29 -14.04 1.91
CA ILE A 15 -1.54 -12.96 1.28
C ILE A 15 -0.53 -12.43 2.29
N MET A 16 0.76 -12.50 1.97
CA MET A 16 1.80 -11.99 2.86
C MET A 16 1.82 -10.46 2.86
N LEU A 17 1.82 -9.86 4.04
CA LEU A 17 1.95 -8.42 4.24
C LEU A 17 3.07 -8.12 5.23
N SER A 18 4.04 -7.32 4.78
CA SER A 18 5.24 -6.97 5.52
C SER A 18 5.34 -5.46 5.75
N TYR A 19 6.21 -5.04 6.66
CA TYR A 19 6.49 -3.62 6.90
C TYR A 19 7.07 -2.90 5.67
N LYS A 20 7.65 -3.64 4.71
CA LYS A 20 8.17 -3.08 3.46
C LYS A 20 7.03 -2.62 2.53
N ASP A 21 5.83 -3.15 2.71
CA ASP A 21 4.64 -2.76 1.96
C ASP A 21 4.06 -1.41 2.43
N LEU A 22 4.54 -0.88 3.56
CA LEU A 22 4.22 0.49 3.99
C LEU A 22 5.00 1.48 3.14
N GLN A 23 4.30 2.26 2.33
CA GLN A 23 4.88 3.38 1.56
C GLN A 23 5.07 4.65 2.43
N VAL A 24 5.43 4.48 3.70
CA VAL A 24 5.58 5.55 4.70
C VAL A 24 7.02 5.55 5.21
N LYS A 25 7.60 6.73 5.46
CA LYS A 25 8.97 6.80 5.98
C LYS A 25 8.98 6.52 7.48
N LYS A 26 10.00 5.78 7.93
CA LYS A 26 10.23 5.55 9.36
C LYS A 26 10.45 6.90 10.06
N GLY A 27 9.60 7.20 11.04
CA GLY A 27 9.62 8.46 11.80
C GLY A 27 8.39 9.35 11.58
N ASP A 28 7.63 9.10 10.51
CA ASP A 28 6.35 9.78 10.30
C ASP A 28 5.31 9.29 11.32
N PRO A 29 4.40 10.14 11.83
CA PRO A 29 3.33 9.71 12.74
C PRO A 29 2.48 8.55 12.20
N GLU A 30 2.30 8.50 10.89
CA GLU A 30 1.56 7.46 10.16
C GLU A 30 2.27 6.10 10.18
N TRP A 31 3.58 6.07 10.42
CA TRP A 31 4.37 4.84 10.49
C TRP A 31 3.89 3.95 11.64
N GLU A 32 3.74 4.52 12.84
CA GLU A 32 3.33 3.75 14.03
C GLU A 32 1.94 3.14 13.88
N ASP A 33 1.01 3.89 13.29
CA ASP A 33 -0.34 3.40 13.03
C ASP A 33 -0.33 2.31 11.94
N GLY A 34 0.53 2.44 10.92
CA GLY A 34 0.74 1.42 9.89
C GLY A 34 1.26 0.10 10.45
N ILE A 35 2.25 0.17 11.36
CA ILE A 35 2.77 -1.01 12.06
C ILE A 35 1.67 -1.71 12.85
N LYS A 36 0.81 -0.97 13.55
CA LYS A 36 -0.32 -1.56 14.28
C LYS A 36 -1.29 -2.27 13.33
N CYS A 37 -1.61 -1.64 12.19
CA CYS A 37 -2.49 -2.25 11.19
C CYS A 37 -1.90 -3.53 10.57
N ILE A 38 -0.60 -3.56 10.28
CA ILE A 38 0.09 -4.76 9.79
C ILE A 38 0.05 -5.87 10.83
N LYS A 39 0.38 -5.58 12.09
CA LYS A 39 0.31 -6.59 13.16
C LYS A 39 -1.11 -7.13 13.33
N ALA A 40 -2.11 -6.26 13.26
CA ALA A 40 -3.51 -6.67 13.30
C ALA A 40 -3.88 -7.56 12.09
N TYR A 41 -3.40 -7.24 10.90
CA TYR A 41 -3.56 -8.09 9.72
C TYR A 41 -2.93 -9.46 9.94
N GLN A 42 -1.66 -9.51 10.34
CA GLN A 42 -0.93 -10.77 10.60
C GLN A 42 -1.64 -11.62 11.66
N SER A 43 -2.22 -10.99 12.69
CA SER A 43 -2.99 -11.70 13.73
C SER A 43 -4.33 -12.27 13.27
N GLN A 44 -4.86 -11.85 12.11
CA GLN A 44 -6.19 -12.26 11.62
C GLN A 44 -6.14 -12.96 10.26
N ALA A 45 -5.06 -12.85 9.49
CA ALA A 45 -5.05 -13.21 8.08
C ALA A 45 -5.40 -14.69 7.82
N THR A 46 -5.03 -15.62 8.71
CA THR A 46 -5.37 -17.05 8.59
C THR A 46 -6.88 -17.31 8.68
N VAL A 47 -7.60 -16.50 9.47
CA VAL A 47 -9.06 -16.63 9.65
C VAL A 47 -9.87 -15.78 8.66
N LEU A 48 -9.28 -14.75 8.05
CA LEU A 48 -9.93 -13.90 7.04
C LEU A 48 -10.20 -14.63 5.72
N SER A 49 -11.30 -14.29 5.03
CA SER A 49 -11.50 -14.72 3.64
C SER A 49 -10.48 -14.05 2.71
N LEU A 50 -10.22 -14.61 1.53
CA LEU A 50 -9.27 -14.02 0.58
C LEU A 50 -9.68 -12.59 0.19
N ALA A 51 -10.98 -12.37 -0.05
CA ALA A 51 -11.53 -11.04 -0.35
C ALA A 51 -11.31 -10.04 0.82
N ASP A 52 -11.47 -10.49 2.06
CA ASP A 52 -11.19 -9.65 3.23
C ASP A 52 -9.69 -9.36 3.38
N GLN A 53 -8.82 -10.32 3.06
CA GLN A 53 -7.37 -10.12 3.06
C GLN A 53 -6.96 -9.08 2.02
N GLU A 54 -7.49 -9.17 0.79
CA GLU A 54 -7.26 -8.21 -0.28
C GLU A 54 -7.77 -6.81 0.10
N GLU A 55 -8.98 -6.71 0.65
CA GLU A 55 -9.53 -5.44 1.12
C GLU A 55 -8.64 -4.84 2.21
N MET A 56 -8.24 -5.62 3.23
CA MET A 56 -7.41 -5.12 4.31
C MET A 56 -6.04 -4.66 3.81
N ARG A 57 -5.39 -5.44 2.93
CA ARG A 57 -4.13 -5.07 2.27
C ARG A 57 -4.28 -3.77 1.48
N TYR A 58 -5.34 -3.64 0.71
CA TYR A 58 -5.63 -2.45 -0.08
C TYR A 58 -5.81 -1.20 0.80
N LEU A 59 -6.55 -1.31 1.91
CA LEU A 59 -6.73 -0.22 2.86
C LEU A 59 -5.41 0.21 3.52
N ILE A 60 -4.54 -0.76 3.85
CA ILE A 60 -3.22 -0.50 4.41
C ILE A 60 -2.31 0.19 3.40
N GLN A 61 -2.19 -0.34 2.19
CA GLN A 61 -1.33 0.23 1.14
C GLN A 61 -1.74 1.64 0.74
N ARG A 62 -3.05 1.96 0.79
CA ARG A 62 -3.57 3.31 0.49
C ARG A 62 -3.49 4.30 1.65
N LEU A 63 -2.98 3.88 2.80
CA LEU A 63 -2.90 4.70 4.01
C LEU A 63 -4.27 5.18 4.50
N ASP A 64 -5.33 4.43 4.21
CA ASP A 64 -6.70 4.81 4.61
C ASP A 64 -6.93 4.67 6.13
N TYR A 65 -5.99 4.03 6.83
CA TYR A 65 -5.92 3.90 8.28
C TYR A 65 -5.39 5.15 9.00
N VAL A 66 -4.84 6.13 8.29
CA VAL A 66 -4.21 7.31 8.90
C VAL A 66 -5.22 8.12 9.71
N ILE A 67 -4.91 8.38 10.97
CA ILE A 67 -5.78 9.10 11.89
C ILE A 67 -5.63 10.62 11.70
N PRO A 68 -6.61 11.32 11.07
CA PRO A 68 -6.54 12.77 10.97
C PRO A 68 -6.68 13.41 12.36
N PRO A 69 -6.15 14.63 12.58
CA PRO A 69 -6.25 15.32 13.86
C PRO A 69 -7.67 15.41 14.42
N SER A 70 -8.66 15.58 13.54
CA SER A 70 -10.09 15.62 13.91
C SER A 70 -10.64 14.29 14.43
N ALA A 71 -10.05 13.16 14.03
CA ALA A 71 -10.49 11.84 14.44
C ALA A 71 -9.80 11.32 15.71
N LYS A 72 -8.74 11.99 16.20
CA LYS A 72 -8.07 11.63 17.46
C LYS A 72 -9.03 11.64 18.67
N LYS A 73 -9.99 12.57 18.68
CA LYS A 73 -11.02 12.69 19.72
C LYS A 73 -12.37 12.10 19.32
N ALA A 74 -12.62 11.94 18.03
CA ALA A 74 -13.91 11.53 17.49
C ALA A 74 -13.72 10.52 16.35
N PRO A 75 -13.69 9.21 16.65
CA PRO A 75 -13.46 8.17 15.63
C PRO A 75 -14.49 8.19 14.49
N SER A 76 -15.68 8.76 14.73
CA SER A 76 -16.70 9.04 13.70
C SER A 76 -16.21 9.90 12.53
N SER A 77 -15.16 10.70 12.75
CA SER A 77 -14.55 11.57 11.74
C SER A 77 -13.52 10.83 10.87
N HIS A 78 -13.12 9.61 11.25
CA HIS A 78 -12.16 8.81 10.48
C HIS A 78 -12.71 8.47 9.08
N LYS A 79 -11.83 8.39 8.07
CA LYS A 79 -12.24 8.11 6.68
C LYS A 79 -12.99 6.78 6.57
N LEU A 80 -12.42 5.71 7.12
CA LEU A 80 -13.03 4.38 7.12
C LEU A 80 -14.38 4.34 7.85
N MET A 81 -14.51 5.02 8.99
CA MET A 81 -15.76 5.07 9.75
C MET A 81 -16.86 5.78 8.96
N ARG A 82 -16.52 6.87 8.25
CA ARG A 82 -17.46 7.57 7.37
C ARG A 82 -17.87 6.72 6.16
N ALA A 83 -16.93 5.99 5.57
CA ALA A 83 -17.21 5.07 4.47
C ALA A 83 -18.16 3.95 4.93
N HIS A 84 -17.85 3.31 6.07
CA HIS A 84 -18.70 2.29 6.68
C HIS A 84 -20.11 2.80 6.97
N LYS A 85 -20.25 3.99 7.57
CA LYS A 85 -21.57 4.59 7.83
C LYS A 85 -22.40 4.77 6.56
N LYS A 86 -21.77 5.17 5.45
CA LYS A 86 -22.45 5.32 4.16
C LYS A 86 -22.91 3.98 3.59
N SER A 87 -22.03 2.99 3.62
CA SER A 87 -22.30 1.61 3.18
C SER A 87 -23.51 1.02 3.94
N VAL A 88 -23.52 1.12 5.28
CA VAL A 88 -24.68 0.67 6.09
C VAL A 88 -25.97 1.44 5.78
N GLN A 89 -25.88 2.75 5.51
CA GLN A 89 -27.05 3.54 5.08
C GLN A 89 -27.60 3.10 3.72
N GLN A 90 -26.76 2.49 2.88
CA GLN A 90 -27.13 1.92 1.59
C GLN A 90 -27.64 0.47 1.71
N GLY A 91 -27.69 -0.09 2.92
CA GLY A 91 -28.13 -1.46 3.17
C GLY A 91 -27.05 -2.52 2.94
N GLU A 92 -25.79 -2.09 2.77
CA GLU A 92 -24.66 -3.01 2.65
C GLU A 92 -24.22 -3.52 4.03
N ALA A 93 -23.66 -4.72 4.05
CA ALA A 93 -23.12 -5.31 5.27
C ALA A 93 -21.84 -4.57 5.71
N PRO A 94 -21.56 -4.49 7.03
CA PRO A 94 -20.27 -4.00 7.52
C PRO A 94 -19.10 -4.82 6.94
N SER A 95 -18.00 -4.13 6.59
CA SER A 95 -16.71 -4.78 6.30
C SER A 95 -15.97 -5.15 7.59
N TRP A 96 -15.54 -6.41 7.67
CA TRP A 96 -14.73 -6.92 8.78
C TRP A 96 -13.29 -6.35 8.79
N PRO A 97 -12.58 -6.26 7.64
CA PRO A 97 -11.31 -5.52 7.55
C PRO A 97 -11.36 -4.11 8.13
N ILE A 98 -12.39 -3.33 7.79
CA ILE A 98 -12.57 -1.98 8.34
C ILE A 98 -12.71 -2.02 9.87
N PHE A 99 -13.45 -2.99 10.40
CA PHE A 99 -13.58 -3.17 11.86
C PHE A 99 -12.25 -3.50 12.52
N ILE A 100 -11.47 -4.44 11.99
CA ILE A 100 -10.15 -4.81 12.54
C ILE A 100 -9.25 -3.58 12.60
N ILE A 101 -9.14 -2.82 11.50
CA ILE A 101 -8.30 -1.61 11.44
C ILE A 101 -8.77 -0.60 12.50
N LEU A 102 -10.06 -0.27 12.53
CA LEU A 102 -10.60 0.73 13.45
C LEU A 102 -10.49 0.30 14.91
N LYS A 103 -10.68 -1.00 15.21
CA LYS A 103 -10.56 -1.56 16.55
C LYS A 103 -9.12 -1.48 17.05
N THR A 104 -8.15 -1.76 16.19
CA THR A 104 -6.73 -1.67 16.52
C THR A 104 -6.30 -0.23 16.81
N LEU A 105 -6.77 0.74 16.02
CA LEU A 105 -6.37 2.14 16.15
C LEU A 105 -7.03 2.85 17.34
N TYR A 106 -8.32 2.60 17.57
CA TYR A 106 -9.11 3.33 18.57
C TYR A 106 -9.41 2.54 19.85
N ASN A 107 -9.13 1.24 19.85
CA ASN A 107 -9.32 0.32 20.97
C ASN A 107 -10.74 0.38 21.58
N ARG A 108 -10.91 1.09 22.70
CA ARG A 108 -12.18 1.22 23.43
C ARG A 108 -13.01 2.44 23.01
N ASN A 109 -12.44 3.35 22.22
CA ASN A 109 -13.07 4.63 21.88
C ASN A 109 -14.05 4.55 20.70
N LEU A 110 -14.35 3.34 20.21
CA LEU A 110 -15.29 3.17 19.10
C LEU A 110 -16.75 3.42 19.54
N PRO A 111 -17.59 4.03 18.69
CA PRO A 111 -19.00 4.25 19.02
C PRO A 111 -19.74 2.92 19.29
N GLU A 112 -20.51 2.86 20.37
CA GLU A 112 -21.22 1.64 20.78
C GLU A 112 -22.21 1.14 19.71
N LYS A 113 -22.87 2.06 19.00
CA LYS A 113 -23.75 1.72 17.86
C LYS A 113 -23.01 0.96 16.77
N TYR A 114 -21.76 1.32 16.51
CA TYR A 114 -20.92 0.64 15.53
C TYR A 114 -20.55 -0.76 16.02
N ILE A 115 -20.11 -0.89 17.28
CA ILE A 115 -19.80 -2.18 17.89
C ILE A 115 -21.02 -3.11 17.86
N HIS A 116 -22.21 -2.59 18.16
CA HIS A 116 -23.46 -3.36 18.11
C HIS A 116 -23.79 -3.84 16.69
N CYS A 117 -23.58 -2.99 15.68
CA CYS A 117 -23.76 -3.36 14.28
C CYS A 117 -22.81 -4.49 13.87
N ILE A 118 -21.52 -4.37 14.18
CA ILE A 118 -20.51 -5.41 13.91
C ILE A 118 -20.89 -6.72 14.60
N ARG A 119 -21.25 -6.67 15.89
CA ARG A 119 -21.67 -7.85 16.64
C ARG A 119 -22.91 -8.50 16.02
N GLY A 120 -23.86 -7.72 15.53
CA GLY A 120 -25.06 -8.24 14.87
C GLY A 120 -24.78 -8.95 13.56
N THR A 121 -23.76 -8.53 12.81
CA THR A 121 -23.39 -9.15 11.53
C THR A 121 -22.44 -10.34 11.68
N PHE A 122 -21.41 -10.21 12.52
CA PHE A 122 -20.34 -11.22 12.62
C PHE A 122 -20.44 -12.12 13.86
N ASN A 123 -21.43 -11.89 14.73
CA ASN A 123 -21.60 -12.60 16.00
C ASN A 123 -20.43 -12.49 16.99
N THR A 124 -19.43 -11.67 16.68
CA THR A 124 -18.27 -11.40 17.56
C THR A 124 -17.73 -9.99 17.33
N THR A 125 -17.04 -9.48 18.33
CA THR A 125 -16.24 -8.24 18.27
C THR A 125 -14.86 -8.44 18.89
N VAL A 126 -14.53 -9.68 19.25
CA VAL A 126 -13.26 -10.07 19.86
C VAL A 126 -12.33 -10.48 18.73
N LEU A 127 -11.13 -9.91 18.73
CA LEU A 127 -10.06 -10.27 17.80
C LEU A 127 -9.13 -11.25 18.53
N SER A 128 -9.19 -12.52 18.14
CA SER A 128 -8.30 -13.58 18.65
C SER A 128 -6.95 -13.49 17.93
N ASP A 129 -5.84 -13.61 18.65
CA ASP A 129 -4.52 -13.52 18.01
C ASP A 129 -4.13 -14.86 17.35
N HIS A 130 -4.00 -14.87 16.02
CA HIS A 130 -3.56 -16.01 15.21
C HIS A 130 -2.18 -15.78 14.59
N THR A 131 -1.36 -14.91 15.19
CA THR A 131 -0.03 -14.56 14.67
C THR A 131 0.90 -15.77 14.52
N GLU A 132 0.84 -16.75 15.43
CA GLU A 132 1.63 -17.99 15.34
C GLU A 132 1.27 -18.81 14.11
N GLU A 133 -0.03 -18.94 13.79
CA GLU A 133 -0.49 -19.64 12.59
C GLU A 133 -0.04 -18.93 11.31
N TYR A 134 -0.06 -17.60 11.31
CA TYR A 134 0.38 -16.80 10.17
C TYR A 134 1.86 -17.04 9.85
N PHE A 135 2.73 -17.02 10.87
CA PHE A 135 4.17 -17.25 10.67
C PHE A 135 4.51 -18.71 10.37
N ALA A 136 3.70 -19.68 10.80
CA ALA A 136 3.88 -21.07 10.42
C ALA A 136 3.69 -21.31 8.91
N ILE A 137 2.86 -20.50 8.23
CA ILE A 137 2.65 -20.59 6.78
C ILE A 137 3.85 -20.02 6.01
N ASP A 138 4.50 -18.99 6.56
CA ASP A 138 5.70 -18.36 5.98
C ASP A 138 6.98 -19.19 6.21
N SER A 139 6.86 -20.52 6.42
CA SER A 139 7.96 -21.48 6.59
C SER A 139 8.80 -21.66 5.31
N THR A 140 9.07 -20.60 4.57
CA THR A 140 10.42 -20.37 4.07
C THR A 140 11.29 -20.28 5.32
N GLU A 141 11.76 -21.43 5.79
CA GLU A 141 12.73 -21.57 6.87
C GLU A 141 13.73 -20.41 6.73
N PRO A 142 13.73 -19.43 7.64
CA PRO A 142 14.69 -18.35 7.56
C PRO A 142 16.03 -19.05 7.70
N ALA A 143 16.73 -19.23 6.58
CA ALA A 143 18.06 -19.79 6.55
C ALA A 143 18.81 -19.02 7.62
N GLU A 144 19.05 -19.71 8.74
CA GLU A 144 19.69 -19.16 9.92
C GLU A 144 20.92 -18.45 9.36
N PRO A 145 21.05 -17.12 9.49
CA PRO A 145 22.25 -16.46 9.01
C PRO A 145 23.35 -17.11 9.84
N ALA A 146 24.09 -18.02 9.21
CA ALA A 146 25.23 -18.68 9.79
C ALA A 146 26.00 -17.57 10.47
N ALA A 147 26.02 -17.60 11.81
CA ALA A 147 26.64 -16.58 12.59
C ALA A 147 28.10 -16.54 12.14
N THR A 148 28.43 -15.59 11.26
CA THR A 148 29.78 -15.07 11.18
C THR A 148 30.02 -14.48 12.55
N GLU A 149 30.69 -15.29 13.35
CA GLU A 149 31.43 -14.97 14.54
C GLU A 149 32.29 -13.73 14.20
N GLU A 150 31.69 -12.53 14.27
CA GLU A 150 32.44 -11.30 14.21
C GLU A 150 33.23 -11.21 15.50
N ASP A 151 34.47 -11.67 15.38
CA ASP A 151 35.60 -11.48 16.27
C ASP A 151 35.67 -10.00 16.69
N HIS A 152 35.01 -9.68 17.80
CA HIS A 152 35.09 -8.37 18.42
C HIS A 152 36.52 -8.14 18.90
N PRO A 153 37.24 -7.13 18.36
CA PRO A 153 38.53 -6.76 18.92
C PRO A 153 38.31 -6.23 20.34
N LYS A 154 38.94 -6.93 21.31
CA LYS A 154 39.08 -6.47 22.69
C LYS A 154 39.59 -5.04 22.70
N SER A 155 38.71 -4.08 22.99
CA SER A 155 39.11 -2.70 23.27
C SER A 155 39.59 -2.60 24.73
N PRO A 156 40.85 -2.19 24.97
CA PRO A 156 41.42 -2.11 26.31
C PRO A 156 41.42 -0.66 26.79
N TRP A 157 40.29 -0.13 27.23
CA TRP A 157 40.28 1.18 27.91
C TRP A 157 39.37 1.13 29.13
N LYS A 158 40.00 0.69 30.23
CA LYS A 158 39.59 0.98 31.60
C LYS A 158 40.25 2.29 32.03
N ASP A 159 39.44 3.11 32.71
CA ASP A 159 39.78 3.99 33.82
C ASP A 159 40.22 5.46 33.58
N LYS A 160 39.53 6.31 34.37
CA LYS A 160 39.81 7.70 34.81
C LYS A 160 39.37 8.79 33.82
N VAL A 161 38.59 9.82 34.18
CA VAL A 161 38.57 10.71 35.36
C VAL A 161 37.17 11.37 35.48
N PRO A 162 36.68 11.75 36.68
CA PRO A 162 35.40 12.41 36.86
C PRO A 162 35.48 13.96 36.73
N GLY A 163 34.36 14.55 36.33
CA GLY A 163 33.98 15.90 36.75
C GLY A 163 34.34 17.04 35.81
N ASN A 164 33.33 17.61 35.15
CA ASN A 164 33.07 19.04 35.31
C ASN A 164 31.65 19.42 34.89
N LYS A 165 30.95 20.06 35.85
CA LYS A 165 29.78 20.89 35.62
C LYS A 165 30.23 22.12 34.83
N ALA A 166 29.45 22.53 33.82
CA ALA A 166 28.93 23.91 33.71
C ALA A 166 28.34 24.22 32.32
N LYS A 167 27.33 25.09 32.38
CA LYS A 167 26.92 26.08 31.37
C LYS A 167 26.12 25.60 30.17
N ILE A 168 24.81 25.53 30.44
CA ILE A 168 23.77 26.31 29.76
C ILE A 168 24.38 27.48 28.95
N SER A 169 24.29 27.42 27.63
CA SER A 169 24.32 28.62 26.77
C SER A 169 23.15 28.54 25.81
N LYS A 170 22.24 29.51 25.97
CA LYS A 170 21.15 29.82 25.06
C LYS A 170 21.78 30.56 23.89
N GLU A 171 21.67 30.02 22.68
CA GLU A 171 21.89 30.84 21.49
C GLU A 171 20.77 30.60 20.47
N THR A 172 19.76 31.47 20.61
CA THR A 172 18.76 31.77 19.60
C THR A 172 19.43 32.31 18.35
N LYS A 173 19.42 31.55 17.25
CA LYS A 173 19.74 32.08 15.92
C LYS A 173 18.51 32.03 15.03
N LYS A 174 17.87 33.21 14.96
CA LYS A 174 16.98 33.63 13.88
C LYS A 174 17.68 33.37 12.54
N ARG A 175 17.00 32.69 11.63
CA ARG A 175 17.19 32.84 10.18
C ARG A 175 15.82 32.85 9.52
N ASP A 176 15.39 34.09 9.28
CA ASP A 176 14.96 34.61 8.00
C ASP A 176 14.01 33.75 7.16
N ALA A 177 12.79 34.27 7.12
CA ALA A 177 11.76 33.98 6.16
C ALA A 177 12.29 34.11 4.72
N SER A 178 12.33 33.01 3.98
CA SER A 178 12.24 33.07 2.53
C SER A 178 10.79 32.87 2.11
N ALA A 179 10.19 33.97 1.66
CA ALA A 179 8.96 33.97 0.90
C ALA A 179 9.14 33.13 -0.36
N PHE A 180 8.39 32.04 -0.48
CA PHE A 180 8.04 31.46 -1.77
C PHE A 180 6.53 31.52 -1.90
N GLY A 181 6.08 32.50 -2.71
CA GLY A 181 4.69 32.66 -3.08
C GLY A 181 4.21 31.43 -3.83
N ILE A 182 3.23 30.73 -3.26
CA ILE A 182 2.42 29.78 -4.00
C ILE A 182 1.33 30.60 -4.66
N GLN A 183 1.44 30.74 -5.99
CA GLN A 183 0.40 31.25 -6.84
C GLN A 183 -0.83 30.34 -6.72
N ASP A 184 -1.86 30.87 -6.07
CA ASP A 184 -3.24 30.39 -6.21
C ASP A 184 -3.66 30.52 -7.68
N GLY A 185 -4.01 29.39 -8.30
CA GLY A 185 -4.46 29.41 -9.69
C GLY A 185 -4.76 28.05 -10.27
N SER A 186 -5.87 27.43 -9.88
CA SER A 186 -6.88 26.95 -10.84
C SER A 186 -8.08 26.35 -10.12
N SER A 187 -9.06 27.23 -9.87
CA SER A 187 -10.41 26.87 -9.51
C SER A 187 -11.12 26.27 -10.73
N SER A 188 -11.03 24.95 -10.91
CA SER A 188 -11.91 24.27 -11.86
C SER A 188 -13.26 23.99 -11.20
N ALA A 189 -14.19 24.90 -11.46
CA ALA A 189 -15.59 24.76 -11.15
C ALA A 189 -16.17 23.55 -11.90
N ILE A 190 -16.21 22.39 -11.25
CA ILE A 190 -17.07 21.28 -11.69
C ILE A 190 -18.52 21.69 -11.40
N LYS A 191 -19.09 22.36 -12.40
CA LYS A 191 -20.52 22.62 -12.55
C LYS A 191 -21.22 21.26 -12.58
N ARG A 192 -21.71 20.80 -11.42
CA ARG A 192 -22.62 19.65 -11.35
C ARG A 192 -23.88 20.04 -12.12
N ILE A 193 -24.02 19.50 -13.33
CA ILE A 193 -25.29 19.41 -14.02
C ILE A 193 -26.17 18.49 -13.16
N LYS A 194 -27.00 19.12 -12.33
CA LYS A 194 -28.13 18.48 -11.67
C LYS A 194 -29.12 18.16 -12.78
N MET A 195 -28.99 16.98 -13.40
CA MET A 195 -30.08 16.38 -14.13
C MET A 195 -31.19 16.12 -13.10
N MET A 196 -32.14 17.05 -13.02
CA MET A 196 -33.42 16.77 -12.39
C MET A 196 -33.98 15.58 -13.14
N GLY A 197 -34.07 14.44 -12.43
CA GLY A 197 -34.86 13.32 -12.90
C GLY A 197 -36.24 13.86 -13.21
N ALA A 198 -36.63 13.77 -14.48
CA ALA A 198 -38.01 13.89 -14.88
C ALA A 198 -38.75 12.76 -14.17
N GLY A 199 -39.30 13.10 -13.00
CA GLY A 199 -40.32 12.29 -12.38
C GLY A 199 -41.43 12.18 -13.39
N ASN A 200 -41.67 10.96 -13.86
CA ASN A 200 -42.93 10.59 -14.46
C ASN A 200 -44.01 10.88 -13.42
N LEU A 201 -44.58 12.08 -13.52
CA LEU A 201 -45.86 12.44 -12.93
C LEU A 201 -46.91 11.57 -13.63
N PHE A 202 -47.06 10.34 -13.17
CA PHE A 202 -48.30 9.60 -13.33
C PHE A 202 -49.36 10.38 -12.54
N LEU A 203 -50.04 11.29 -13.24
CA LEU A 203 -51.31 11.83 -12.78
C LEU A 203 -52.28 10.64 -12.68
N PRO A 204 -52.91 10.40 -11.52
CA PRO A 204 -54.03 9.48 -11.46
C PRO A 204 -55.15 10.08 -12.30
N VAL A 205 -55.42 9.49 -13.46
CA VAL A 205 -56.63 9.76 -14.23
C VAL A 205 -57.78 9.33 -13.34
N THR A 206 -58.44 10.31 -12.73
CA THR A 206 -59.73 10.11 -12.09
C THR A 206 -60.73 9.68 -13.16
N GLU A 207 -61.18 8.43 -13.08
CA GLU A 207 -62.29 7.91 -13.85
C GLU A 207 -63.56 8.68 -13.51
N THR A 208 -63.81 9.78 -14.23
CA THR A 208 -65.14 10.39 -14.26
C THR A 208 -66.00 9.60 -15.24
N ASN A 209 -66.82 8.75 -14.64
CA ASN A 209 -67.96 8.08 -15.25
C ASN A 209 -68.88 9.11 -15.92
N ASN A 210 -68.86 9.20 -17.25
CA ASN A 210 -69.85 9.93 -18.03
C ASN A 210 -70.33 9.04 -19.18
N GLN A 211 -71.43 8.35 -18.88
CA GLN A 211 -72.25 7.63 -19.83
C GLN A 211 -72.97 8.65 -20.74
N GLY A 212 -72.68 8.62 -22.05
CA GLY A 212 -73.63 9.10 -23.05
C GLY A 212 -73.19 10.31 -23.88
N ARG A 213 -72.52 10.04 -25.00
CA ARG A 213 -72.86 10.62 -26.31
C ARG A 213 -71.98 9.95 -27.37
N ARG A 214 -72.60 9.06 -28.15
CA ARG A 214 -72.12 8.77 -29.50
C ARG A 214 -72.41 10.02 -30.32
N ASP A 215 -71.38 10.60 -30.91
CA ASP A 215 -71.33 10.85 -32.37
C ASP A 215 -70.09 11.70 -32.72
N SER A 216 -69.36 11.22 -33.73
CA SER A 216 -68.46 11.97 -34.61
C SER A 216 -67.19 12.61 -34.03
N PHE A 217 -66.15 11.81 -33.77
CA PHE A 217 -64.76 12.28 -33.66
C PHE A 217 -63.78 11.33 -34.37
N ALA A 218 -64.03 11.04 -35.65
CA ALA A 218 -63.11 10.24 -36.48
C ALA A 218 -61.79 10.94 -36.91
N PRO A 219 -61.68 12.29 -37.06
CA PRO A 219 -60.44 12.89 -37.57
C PRO A 219 -59.32 13.07 -36.52
N HIS A 220 -59.62 13.00 -35.21
CA HIS A 220 -58.59 13.19 -34.18
C HIS A 220 -57.71 11.95 -33.94
N ALA A 221 -58.21 10.74 -34.22
CA ALA A 221 -57.43 9.51 -34.07
C ALA A 221 -56.29 9.40 -35.10
N GLN A 222 -56.46 9.94 -36.31
CA GLN A 222 -55.42 9.91 -37.34
C GLN A 222 -54.26 10.87 -37.03
N LEU A 223 -54.53 12.02 -36.42
CA LEU A 223 -53.48 12.97 -36.05
C LEU A 223 -52.61 12.46 -34.89
N ALA A 224 -53.21 11.74 -33.92
CA ALA A 224 -52.50 11.15 -32.79
C ALA A 224 -51.51 10.04 -33.22
N ASN A 225 -51.88 9.22 -34.20
CA ASN A 225 -51.00 8.17 -34.73
C ASN A 225 -49.80 8.76 -35.49
N ALA A 226 -50.00 9.81 -36.31
CA ALA A 226 -48.91 10.45 -37.05
C ALA A 226 -47.88 11.15 -36.14
N VAL A 227 -48.33 11.76 -35.03
CA VAL A 227 -47.42 12.38 -34.04
C VAL A 227 -46.59 11.32 -33.30
N SER A 228 -47.19 10.17 -32.97
CA SER A 228 -46.51 9.04 -32.33
C SER A 228 -45.43 8.41 -33.23
N GLU A 229 -45.72 8.22 -34.51
CA GLU A 229 -44.75 7.70 -35.50
C GLU A 229 -43.57 8.67 -35.71
N GLN A 230 -43.81 9.98 -35.72
CA GLN A 230 -42.73 10.96 -35.85
C GLN A 230 -41.84 11.02 -34.59
N GLN A 231 -42.40 10.74 -33.41
CA GLN A 231 -41.67 10.72 -32.14
C GLN A 231 -40.78 9.48 -32.01
N THR A 232 -41.30 8.31 -32.35
CA THR A 232 -40.53 7.05 -32.37
C THR A 232 -39.37 7.09 -33.38
N ALA A 233 -39.57 7.73 -34.54
CA ALA A 233 -38.49 7.93 -35.52
C ALA A 233 -37.37 8.87 -35.03
N LYS A 234 -37.71 9.90 -34.25
CA LYS A 234 -36.72 10.82 -33.66
C LYS A 234 -35.94 10.16 -32.52
N GLU A 235 -36.62 9.42 -31.64
CA GLU A 235 -35.99 8.68 -30.53
C GLU A 235 -34.97 7.64 -31.03
N GLY A 236 -35.29 6.92 -32.11
CA GLY A 236 -34.37 5.98 -32.74
C GLY A 236 -33.07 6.63 -33.26
N ARG A 237 -33.13 7.88 -33.74
CA ARG A 237 -31.95 8.62 -34.21
C ARG A 237 -31.06 9.04 -33.04
N TYR A 238 -31.64 9.53 -31.95
CA TYR A 238 -30.90 9.89 -30.73
C TYR A 238 -30.22 8.68 -30.10
N LYS A 239 -30.92 7.54 -30.03
CA LYS A 239 -30.36 6.29 -29.49
C LYS A 239 -29.09 5.85 -30.25
N ARG A 240 -29.12 5.86 -31.59
CA ARG A 240 -27.93 5.53 -32.41
C ARG A 240 -26.77 6.51 -32.19
N THR A 241 -27.05 7.80 -32.04
CA THR A 241 -25.99 8.78 -31.76
C THR A 241 -25.37 8.59 -30.39
N ILE A 242 -26.17 8.23 -29.37
CA ILE A 242 -25.69 7.96 -28.01
C ILE A 242 -24.80 6.70 -28.00
N GLU A 243 -25.23 5.63 -28.67
CA GLU A 243 -24.44 4.40 -28.79
C GLU A 243 -23.08 4.65 -29.46
N LYS A 244 -23.04 5.41 -30.56
CA LYS A 244 -21.78 5.79 -31.23
C LYS A 244 -20.85 6.62 -30.33
N VAL A 245 -21.40 7.55 -29.56
CA VAL A 245 -20.59 8.37 -28.64
C VAL A 245 -20.05 7.49 -27.51
N LYS A 246 -20.85 6.55 -26.99
CA LYS A 246 -20.39 5.61 -25.97
C LYS A 246 -19.24 4.74 -26.47
N GLU A 247 -19.38 4.15 -27.66
CA GLU A 247 -18.31 3.36 -28.30
C GLU A 247 -17.02 4.18 -28.51
N MET A 248 -17.16 5.45 -28.90
CA MET A 248 -16.00 6.35 -29.05
C MET A 248 -15.31 6.66 -27.72
N ILE A 249 -16.08 6.81 -26.64
CA ILE A 249 -15.54 7.04 -25.29
C ILE A 249 -14.81 5.79 -24.80
N ASP A 250 -15.42 4.61 -24.95
CA ASP A 250 -14.84 3.34 -24.53
C ASP A 250 -13.52 3.07 -25.27
N LYS A 251 -13.51 3.25 -26.59
CA LYS A 251 -12.28 3.11 -27.42
C LYS A 251 -11.19 4.10 -27.03
N LYS A 252 -11.56 5.33 -26.66
CA LYS A 252 -10.58 6.34 -26.22
C LYS A 252 -10.03 6.04 -24.83
N LEU A 253 -10.84 5.47 -23.94
CA LEU A 253 -10.41 5.02 -22.62
C LEU A 253 -9.41 3.86 -22.72
N GLU A 254 -9.72 2.87 -23.56
CA GLU A 254 -8.84 1.73 -23.83
C GLU A 254 -7.49 2.20 -24.41
N ALA A 255 -7.50 3.07 -25.43
CA ALA A 255 -6.26 3.62 -26.00
C ALA A 255 -5.43 4.45 -25.00
N MET A 256 -6.07 5.14 -24.04
CA MET A 256 -5.35 5.85 -22.98
C MET A 256 -4.77 4.89 -21.94
N GLN A 257 -5.44 3.78 -21.64
CA GLN A 257 -4.93 2.73 -20.75
C GLN A 257 -3.69 2.06 -21.37
N ASP A 258 -3.78 1.62 -22.63
CA ASP A 258 -2.65 1.02 -23.35
C ASP A 258 -1.43 1.96 -23.42
N ALA A 259 -1.67 3.25 -23.69
CA ALA A 259 -0.61 4.24 -23.74
C ALA A 259 0.04 4.47 -22.36
N LEU A 260 -0.74 4.37 -21.28
CA LEU A 260 -0.21 4.51 -19.92
C LEU A 260 0.60 3.27 -19.52
N GLU A 261 0.09 2.07 -19.81
CA GLU A 261 0.77 0.81 -19.55
C GLU A 261 2.11 0.74 -20.29
N LYS A 262 2.11 1.02 -21.59
CA LYS A 262 3.34 1.10 -22.38
C LYS A 262 4.35 2.10 -21.82
N LYS A 263 3.89 3.25 -21.31
CA LYS A 263 4.77 4.27 -20.72
C LYS A 263 5.33 3.82 -19.37
N ILE A 264 4.58 3.03 -18.62
CA ILE A 264 5.05 2.42 -17.36
C ILE A 264 6.13 1.39 -17.69
N GLU A 265 5.89 0.49 -18.64
CA GLU A 265 6.87 -0.52 -19.08
C GLU A 265 8.18 0.12 -19.57
N GLU A 266 8.11 1.16 -20.40
CA GLU A 266 9.29 1.88 -20.89
C GLU A 266 10.09 2.52 -19.74
N LYS A 267 9.40 3.08 -18.73
CA LYS A 267 10.06 3.67 -17.56
C LYS A 267 10.69 2.62 -16.66
N PHE A 268 10.06 1.45 -16.51
CA PHE A 268 10.61 0.34 -15.75
C PHE A 268 11.84 -0.26 -16.44
N ALA A 269 11.78 -0.50 -17.76
CA ALA A 269 12.92 -1.01 -18.52
C ALA A 269 14.13 -0.06 -18.45
N ALA A 270 13.91 1.26 -18.60
CA ALA A 270 14.98 2.25 -18.49
C ALA A 270 15.58 2.32 -17.07
N ALA A 271 14.75 2.19 -16.03
CA ALA A 271 15.23 2.17 -14.64
C ALA A 271 16.03 0.91 -14.32
N GLN A 272 15.63 -0.23 -14.88
CA GLN A 272 16.35 -1.49 -14.73
C GLN A 272 17.72 -1.44 -15.42
N GLU A 273 17.80 -0.93 -16.64
CA GLU A 273 19.08 -0.79 -17.35
C GLU A 273 20.05 0.14 -16.61
N ASP A 274 19.55 1.25 -16.03
CA ASP A 274 20.36 2.16 -15.22
C ASP A 274 20.88 1.49 -13.93
N LEU A 275 20.06 0.65 -13.30
CA LEU A 275 20.46 -0.13 -12.12
C LEU A 275 21.56 -1.13 -12.48
N GLU A 276 21.37 -1.92 -13.54
CA GLU A 276 22.36 -2.89 -14.03
C GLU A 276 23.68 -2.20 -14.40
N ARG A 277 23.62 -1.02 -15.03
CA ARG A 277 24.81 -0.22 -15.35
C ARG A 277 25.56 0.20 -14.09
N LYS A 278 24.86 0.71 -13.07
CA LYS A 278 25.46 1.12 -11.79
C LYS A 278 26.07 -0.06 -11.03
N GLU A 279 25.43 -1.22 -11.06
CA GLU A 279 25.97 -2.42 -10.43
C GLU A 279 27.23 -2.92 -11.14
N LYS A 280 27.24 -2.88 -12.47
CA LYS A 280 28.43 -3.18 -13.27
C LYS A 280 29.59 -2.21 -13.00
N GLU A 281 29.32 -0.90 -12.95
CA GLU A 281 30.34 0.09 -12.61
C GLU A 281 30.89 -0.12 -11.19
N LYS A 282 30.01 -0.39 -10.21
CA LYS A 282 30.41 -0.67 -8.83
C LYS A 282 31.29 -1.91 -8.72
N SER A 283 30.90 -3.00 -9.38
CA SER A 283 31.67 -4.26 -9.39
C SER A 283 33.02 -4.10 -10.09
N GLU A 284 33.11 -3.30 -11.16
CA GLU A 284 34.38 -2.99 -11.82
C GLU A 284 35.32 -2.18 -10.89
N VAL A 285 34.79 -1.19 -10.17
CA VAL A 285 35.57 -0.42 -9.19
C VAL A 285 36.07 -1.33 -8.06
N GLN A 286 35.21 -2.17 -7.49
CA GLN A 286 35.59 -3.13 -6.44
C GLN A 286 36.65 -4.12 -6.93
N THR A 287 36.54 -4.60 -8.16
CA THR A 287 37.52 -5.52 -8.75
C THR A 287 38.88 -4.84 -8.92
N LYS A 288 38.93 -3.58 -9.38
CA LYS A 288 40.18 -2.81 -9.49
C LYS A 288 40.82 -2.56 -8.14
N GLU A 289 40.02 -2.22 -7.13
CA GLU A 289 40.51 -2.02 -5.75
C GLU A 289 41.10 -3.31 -5.19
N LEU A 290 40.41 -4.44 -5.34
CA LEU A 290 40.90 -5.75 -4.91
C LEU A 290 42.21 -6.14 -5.61
N GLN A 291 42.30 -5.94 -6.94
CA GLN A 291 43.53 -6.18 -7.70
C GLN A 291 44.70 -5.32 -7.23
N SER A 292 44.44 -4.07 -6.86
CA SER A 292 45.45 -3.16 -6.29
C SER A 292 45.97 -3.69 -4.96
N VAL A 293 45.07 -4.05 -4.04
CA VAL A 293 45.42 -4.60 -2.72
C VAL A 293 46.21 -5.91 -2.85
N MET A 294 45.80 -6.81 -3.74
CA MET A 294 46.52 -8.06 -4.01
C MET A 294 47.92 -7.81 -4.54
N SER A 295 48.08 -6.84 -5.45
CA SER A 295 49.38 -6.49 -6.03
C SER A 295 50.33 -5.92 -4.96
N GLU A 296 49.82 -5.09 -4.06
CA GLU A 296 50.59 -4.56 -2.92
C GLU A 296 50.98 -5.67 -1.93
N ALA A 297 50.06 -6.57 -1.61
CA ALA A 297 50.33 -7.72 -0.73
C ALA A 297 51.41 -8.65 -1.31
N VAL A 298 51.36 -8.94 -2.61
CA VAL A 298 52.39 -9.75 -3.31
C VAL A 298 53.75 -9.05 -3.27
N LYS A 299 53.78 -7.72 -3.48
CA LYS A 299 55.02 -6.94 -3.38
C LYS A 299 55.62 -7.00 -1.97
N LEU A 300 54.82 -6.77 -0.93
CA LEU A 300 55.26 -6.83 0.46
C LEU A 300 55.76 -8.23 0.85
N HIS A 301 55.09 -9.29 0.36
CA HIS A 301 55.54 -10.65 0.54
C HIS A 301 56.91 -10.90 -0.12
N GLY A 302 57.09 -10.45 -1.36
CA GLY A 302 58.37 -10.52 -2.06
C GLY A 302 59.50 -9.81 -1.32
N GLU A 303 59.26 -8.60 -0.82
CA GLU A 303 60.24 -7.85 0.00
C GLU A 303 60.60 -8.58 1.30
N ALA A 304 59.61 -9.18 1.97
CA ALA A 304 59.84 -9.96 3.19
C ALA A 304 60.69 -11.21 2.92
N VAL A 305 60.41 -11.94 1.83
CA VAL A 305 61.20 -13.11 1.41
C VAL A 305 62.63 -12.71 1.08
N MET A 306 62.85 -11.60 0.36
CA MET A 306 64.19 -11.10 0.04
C MET A 306 64.98 -10.73 1.31
N ARG A 307 64.35 -10.07 2.30
CA ARG A 307 64.99 -9.78 3.58
C ARG A 307 65.36 -11.04 4.36
N LEU A 308 64.50 -12.06 4.37
CA LEU A 308 64.81 -13.34 5.01
C LEU A 308 66.00 -14.03 4.33
N ALA A 309 66.08 -13.99 3.01
CA ALA A 309 67.21 -14.54 2.26
C ALA A 309 68.52 -13.78 2.56
N GLU A 310 68.48 -12.46 2.66
CA GLU A 310 69.65 -11.63 3.03
C GLU A 310 70.16 -11.96 4.44
N ILE A 311 69.25 -12.09 5.42
CA ILE A 311 69.60 -12.50 6.79
C ILE A 311 70.22 -13.91 6.78
N ALA A 312 69.68 -14.84 6.01
CA ALA A 312 70.21 -16.20 5.90
C ALA A 312 71.61 -16.22 5.28
N TRP A 313 71.89 -15.34 4.30
CA TRP A 313 73.19 -15.23 3.65
C TRP A 313 74.27 -14.62 4.55
N GLN A 314 73.91 -13.70 5.43
CA GLN A 314 74.84 -13.08 6.38
C GLN A 314 75.20 -13.97 7.57
N ARG A 315 74.63 -15.17 7.67
CA ARG A 315 74.90 -16.08 8.80
C ARG A 315 76.36 -16.54 8.74
N PRO A 316 77.21 -16.18 9.71
CA PRO A 316 78.61 -16.60 9.69
C PRO A 316 78.69 -18.13 9.70
N ALA A 317 79.60 -18.67 8.89
CA ALA A 317 79.87 -20.10 8.86
C ALA A 317 80.15 -20.57 10.29
N ALA A 318 79.42 -21.60 10.72
CA ALA A 318 79.58 -22.14 12.07
C ALA A 318 81.07 -22.47 12.28
N PRO A 319 81.69 -22.01 13.38
CA PRO A 319 83.09 -22.29 13.65
C PRO A 319 83.26 -23.82 13.70
N GLN A 320 84.18 -24.34 12.89
CA GLN A 320 84.34 -25.77 12.63
C GLN A 320 84.90 -26.59 13.80
N ASP A 321 85.28 -25.96 14.92
CA ASP A 321 86.09 -26.60 15.96
C ASP A 321 85.39 -26.71 17.34
N ALA A 322 84.07 -26.86 17.38
CA ALA A 322 83.41 -27.26 18.61
C ALA A 322 83.46 -28.79 18.76
N ASP A 323 84.61 -29.30 19.21
CA ASP A 323 84.78 -30.68 19.68
C ASP A 323 83.76 -30.98 20.79
N VAL A 324 83.00 -32.07 20.59
CA VAL A 324 81.98 -32.60 21.52
C VAL A 324 82.62 -33.51 22.55
#